data_AF-A0A923MXL3-F1
#
_entry.id   AF-A0A923MXL3-F1
#
_cell.length_a   1.000
_cell.length_b   1.000
_cell.length_c   1.000
_cell.angle_alpha   90.00
_cell.angle_beta   90.00
_cell.angle_gamma   90.00
#
_symmetry.space_group_name_H-M   'P 1'
#
loop_
_entity.id
_entity.type
_entity.pdbx_description
1 polymer ?
#
loop_
_entity_poly.entity_id
_entity_poly.type
_entity_poly.pdbx_seq_one_letter_code
_entity_poly.pdbx_strand_id
1 'polypeptide(L)'
;MKKSIKTVYILVSILIWQLGFSQQTLITELQTKVTNSSKNTQVHYLHKAQLAEAIKFKEHSRSLALVNEALHQQNVSLKDSVKIQILKIAVDIYRINNQYTDMNNAIENLLTIALKTKKPEDLANAYYFKAKGLDVLNNPNILPYYFKSLQYAEKTNNNLLLSNIYYKIYGYYASKHDLLLENKYANHCLSAAIKSNDPQQITLAWQAKGTSFYDLNKNKNPKIDSTLIAFRKGISVFKQNKNKIILQSQLAILQLNTAVHLYQLYMPAAKDSVDLYATLALKNGLATKHEGIIINCLGLLSQLADMDNNNSKIEALLLQSKAKIESYSVKQPDLQSKIYYALSQFYKKKNDQAQALTYYELYVESYTLSSEENLQRSNQLLDAKYELTKKQDQIKLLDDKNKAITYQKYIYVGIAISLFIALILLFVSYNYKLKYSIQQQKVLEIKTEETNLKAALLETEQRLILAEKKQLQKELLAESVQVERKKELLHNMKAEFGTDKLDQKTIQNLTRIINEEIRLDKDFATLKTDIKEIDPEFISRLQQQSDNKLTQLDLKYCSYLKLNLTTKQMSKLLHVEPSSIRMNKYRLKQKLQLSKDQDLNNYLDQL
;
A
#
# COMPACT_ATOMS: atom_id res chain seq x y z
N MET A 1 82.06 1.77 9.26
CA MET A 1 82.72 2.18 7.99
C MET A 1 81.91 3.34 7.44
N LYS A 2 82.42 4.59 7.51
CA LYS A 2 83.06 5.31 6.38
C LYS A 2 82.17 5.26 5.12
N LYS A 3 81.69 6.34 4.49
CA LYS A 3 82.08 7.76 4.46
C LYS A 3 80.99 8.51 3.65
N SER A 4 80.69 9.76 4.05
CA SER A 4 80.30 10.98 3.30
C SER A 4 79.64 10.88 1.91
N ILE A 5 78.61 11.67 1.58
CA ILE A 5 78.69 13.07 1.07
C ILE A 5 77.26 13.68 1.17
N LYS A 6 76.94 14.59 2.10
CA LYS A 6 76.95 16.07 2.00
C LYS A 6 76.52 16.68 0.64
N THR A 7 75.44 17.47 0.69
CA THR A 7 75.10 18.62 -0.19
C THR A 7 74.71 18.35 -1.64
N VAL A 8 73.41 18.49 -1.97
CA VAL A 8 72.84 19.57 -2.81
C VAL A 8 71.33 19.68 -2.49
N TYR A 9 70.98 20.45 -1.45
CA TYR A 9 69.72 21.18 -1.42
C TYR A 9 70.08 22.56 -1.98
N ILE A 10 69.56 22.88 -3.17
CA ILE A 10 69.48 24.15 -3.92
C ILE A 10 69.51 23.74 -5.41
N LEU A 11 68.34 23.44 -5.97
CA LEU A 11 68.02 23.50 -7.42
C LEU A 11 66.55 23.13 -7.73
N VAL A 12 65.62 23.24 -6.76
CA VAL A 12 64.18 23.03 -7.01
C VAL A 12 63.45 24.35 -7.30
N SER A 13 64.10 25.50 -7.14
CA SER A 13 63.53 26.83 -7.42
C SER A 13 63.87 27.42 -8.79
N ILE A 14 64.75 26.79 -9.60
CA ILE A 14 65.14 27.31 -10.93
C ILE A 14 64.44 26.57 -12.09
N LEU A 15 63.90 25.38 -11.87
CA LEU A 15 63.17 24.61 -12.89
C LEU A 15 61.67 24.96 -12.99
N ILE A 16 61.14 25.72 -12.04
CA ILE A 16 59.76 26.24 -12.08
C ILE A 16 59.66 27.49 -12.97
N TRP A 17 60.80 28.12 -13.30
CA TRP A 17 60.84 29.35 -14.10
C TRP A 17 60.91 29.12 -15.62
N GLN A 18 61.19 27.90 -16.10
CA GLN A 18 61.34 27.64 -17.54
C GLN A 18 60.04 27.34 -18.29
N LEU A 19 58.91 27.22 -17.58
CA LEU A 19 57.62 26.79 -18.16
C LEU A 19 56.87 27.91 -18.91
N GLY A 20 57.36 29.15 -18.85
CA GLY A 20 56.89 30.28 -19.66
C GLY A 20 57.92 30.84 -20.64
N PHE A 21 59.13 30.28 -20.69
CA PHE A 21 60.28 30.98 -21.29
C PHE A 21 60.18 31.06 -22.82
N SER A 22 59.85 30.01 -23.57
CA SER A 22 59.95 30.09 -25.05
C SER A 22 58.90 30.96 -25.73
N GLN A 23 57.64 30.94 -25.26
CA GLN A 23 56.61 31.83 -25.80
C GLN A 23 56.90 33.28 -25.39
N GLN A 24 57.39 33.50 -24.17
CA GLN A 24 57.81 34.82 -23.74
C GLN A 24 59.04 35.29 -24.54
N THR A 25 60.02 34.41 -24.80
CA THR A 25 61.19 34.71 -25.64
C THR A 25 60.78 35.04 -27.06
N LEU A 26 59.85 34.30 -27.68
CA LEU A 26 59.32 34.62 -29.01
C LEU A 26 58.58 35.97 -29.02
N ILE A 27 57.74 36.23 -28.01
CA ILE A 27 57.04 37.51 -27.87
C ILE A 27 58.05 38.65 -27.70
N THR A 28 59.06 38.49 -26.85
CA THR A 28 60.12 39.48 -26.64
C THR A 28 60.92 39.70 -27.91
N GLU A 29 61.30 38.64 -28.63
CA GLU A 29 62.00 38.75 -29.92
C GLU A 29 61.16 39.50 -30.96
N LEU A 30 59.88 39.18 -31.09
CA LEU A 30 58.96 39.86 -32.00
C LEU A 30 58.72 41.32 -31.58
N GLN A 31 58.62 41.61 -30.28
CA GLN A 31 58.57 42.98 -29.76
C GLN A 31 59.82 43.76 -30.16
N THR A 32 61.02 43.19 -29.96
CA THR A 32 62.28 43.79 -30.38
C THR A 32 62.32 44.01 -31.90
N LYS A 33 61.86 43.05 -32.70
CA LYS A 33 61.76 43.17 -34.17
C LYS A 33 60.80 44.28 -34.61
N VAL A 34 59.69 44.47 -33.91
CA VAL A 34 58.76 45.58 -34.18
C VAL A 34 59.42 46.92 -33.84
N THR A 35 60.05 47.03 -32.67
CA THR A 35 60.73 48.26 -32.21
C THR A 35 61.91 48.66 -33.10
N ASN A 36 62.70 47.68 -33.56
CA ASN A 36 63.91 47.91 -34.35
C ASN A 36 63.64 48.06 -35.85
N SER A 37 62.47 47.62 -36.34
CA SER A 37 62.10 47.82 -37.74
C SER A 37 61.80 49.28 -38.05
N SER A 38 62.25 49.77 -39.20
CA SER A 38 61.92 51.13 -39.65
C SER A 38 60.41 51.30 -39.74
N LYS A 39 59.87 52.32 -39.05
CA LYS A 39 58.45 52.63 -39.02
C LYS A 39 57.94 52.82 -40.45
N ASN A 40 56.69 52.43 -40.71
CA ASN A 40 56.05 52.54 -42.02
C ASN A 40 56.76 51.74 -43.15
N THR A 41 57.31 50.57 -42.85
CA THR A 41 57.79 49.63 -43.86
C THR A 41 56.93 48.37 -43.91
N GLN A 42 56.94 47.64 -45.04
CA GLN A 42 56.23 46.37 -45.16
C GLN A 42 56.68 45.35 -44.09
N VAL A 43 57.98 45.36 -43.77
CA VAL A 43 58.59 44.50 -42.74
C VAL A 43 58.05 44.86 -41.35
N HIS A 44 57.90 46.16 -41.05
CA HIS A 44 57.32 46.62 -39.79
C HIS A 44 55.89 46.09 -39.59
N TYR A 45 55.02 46.21 -40.60
CA TYR A 45 53.64 45.72 -40.51
C TYR A 45 53.56 44.20 -40.45
N LEU A 46 54.45 43.48 -41.14
CA LEU A 46 54.52 42.03 -41.02
C LEU A 46 54.93 41.60 -39.60
N HIS A 47 55.95 42.22 -39.02
CA HIS A 47 56.36 41.94 -37.63
C HIS A 47 55.25 42.28 -36.62
N LYS A 48 54.48 43.37 -36.84
CA LYS A 48 53.31 43.69 -36.04
C LYS A 48 52.25 42.59 -36.08
N ALA A 49 51.92 42.10 -37.28
CA ALA A 49 50.97 41.00 -37.44
C ALA A 49 51.48 39.72 -36.75
N GLN A 50 52.76 39.38 -36.91
CA GLN A 50 53.37 38.23 -36.23
C GLN A 50 53.35 38.36 -34.71
N LEU A 51 53.61 39.56 -34.18
CA LEU A 51 53.48 39.84 -32.75
C LEU A 51 52.03 39.67 -32.29
N ALA A 52 51.07 40.18 -33.07
CA ALA A 52 49.64 39.99 -32.80
C ALA A 52 49.31 38.50 -32.70
N GLU A 53 49.77 37.70 -33.65
CA GLU A 53 49.58 36.25 -33.62
C GLU A 53 50.17 35.59 -32.36
N ALA A 54 51.37 36.00 -31.92
CA ALA A 54 52.04 35.43 -30.76
C ALA A 54 51.29 35.71 -29.45
N ILE A 55 50.61 36.86 -29.34
CA ILE A 55 49.88 37.29 -28.13
C ILE A 55 48.38 37.01 -28.18
N LYS A 56 47.84 36.46 -29.28
CA LYS A 56 46.39 36.34 -29.56
C LYS A 56 45.55 35.67 -28.47
N PHE A 57 46.13 34.77 -27.69
CA PHE A 57 45.43 34.09 -26.59
C PHE A 57 45.60 34.74 -25.22
N LYS A 58 46.61 35.62 -25.05
CA LYS A 58 46.95 36.28 -23.79
C LYS A 58 46.42 37.72 -23.71
N GLU A 59 46.51 38.45 -24.82
CA GLU A 59 46.18 39.88 -24.91
C GLU A 59 45.24 40.12 -26.10
N HIS A 60 43.96 39.75 -25.96
CA HIS A 60 43.00 39.70 -27.07
C HIS A 60 42.83 41.06 -27.76
N SER A 61 42.55 42.12 -26.98
CA SER A 61 42.36 43.48 -27.49
C SER A 61 43.62 44.05 -28.15
N ARG A 62 44.80 43.79 -27.59
CA ARG A 62 46.07 44.24 -28.16
C ARG A 62 46.40 43.50 -29.44
N SER A 63 46.15 42.19 -29.49
CA SER A 63 46.27 41.40 -30.71
C SER A 63 45.38 41.94 -31.83
N LEU A 64 44.13 42.30 -31.50
CA LEU A 64 43.20 42.86 -32.47
C LEU A 64 43.67 44.25 -32.98
N ALA A 65 44.12 45.12 -32.07
CA ALA A 65 44.65 46.43 -32.44
C ALA A 65 45.87 46.32 -33.37
N LEU A 66 46.85 45.47 -33.03
CA LEU A 66 48.06 45.27 -33.82
C LEU A 66 47.77 44.75 -35.23
N VAL A 67 46.82 43.83 -35.39
CA VAL A 67 46.49 43.30 -36.72
C VAL A 67 45.70 44.31 -37.56
N ASN A 68 44.82 45.10 -36.95
CA ASN A 68 44.11 46.19 -37.63
C ASN A 68 45.09 47.27 -38.10
N GLU A 69 46.06 47.65 -37.27
CA GLU A 69 47.14 48.56 -37.67
C GLU A 69 47.98 47.99 -38.82
N ALA A 70 48.20 46.68 -38.85
CA ALA A 70 48.94 46.00 -39.90
C ALA A 70 48.16 45.82 -41.22
N LEU A 71 46.84 46.00 -41.21
CA LEU A 71 45.99 45.96 -42.41
C LEU A 71 45.67 47.36 -42.95
N HIS A 72 45.47 48.33 -42.05
CA HIS A 72 45.10 49.71 -42.35
C HIS A 72 46.29 50.68 -42.28
N GLN A 73 47.44 50.28 -42.83
CA GLN A 73 48.60 51.15 -42.93
C GLN A 73 48.34 52.40 -43.79
N GLN A 74 48.64 53.57 -43.24
CA GLN A 74 48.69 54.81 -44.01
C GLN A 74 50.00 54.90 -44.79
N ASN A 75 49.92 55.29 -46.07
CA ASN A 75 51.06 55.65 -46.92
C ASN A 75 52.08 54.52 -47.23
N VAL A 76 51.70 53.24 -47.09
CA VAL A 76 52.59 52.11 -47.42
C VAL A 76 51.88 51.09 -48.30
N SER A 77 52.31 50.99 -49.56
CA SER A 77 51.84 49.92 -50.46
C SER A 77 52.50 48.61 -50.07
N LEU A 78 51.73 47.65 -49.56
CA LEU A 78 52.21 46.30 -49.24
C LEU A 78 52.27 45.42 -50.52
N LYS A 79 53.34 44.65 -50.69
CA LYS A 79 53.40 43.58 -51.70
C LYS A 79 52.29 42.56 -51.43
N ASP A 80 51.71 42.00 -52.50
CA ASP A 80 50.64 41.00 -52.41
C ASP A 80 51.03 39.82 -51.50
N SER A 81 52.29 39.37 -51.54
CA SER A 81 52.81 38.31 -50.65
C SER A 81 52.79 38.67 -49.16
N VAL A 82 53.02 39.94 -48.81
CA VAL A 82 52.99 40.41 -47.42
C VAL A 82 51.54 40.57 -46.96
N LYS A 83 50.66 41.13 -47.83
CA LYS A 83 49.22 41.22 -47.55
C LYS A 83 48.61 39.86 -47.25
N ILE A 84 48.93 38.84 -48.04
CA ILE A 84 48.47 37.46 -47.81
C ILE A 84 48.85 36.96 -46.42
N GLN A 85 50.11 37.17 -45.99
CA GLN A 85 50.55 36.74 -44.65
C GLN A 85 49.78 37.44 -43.53
N ILE A 86 49.60 38.77 -43.64
CA ILE A 86 48.86 39.54 -42.64
C ILE A 86 47.38 39.13 -42.62
N LEU A 87 46.74 38.95 -43.78
CA LEU A 87 45.33 38.54 -43.86
C LEU A 87 45.11 37.16 -43.23
N LYS A 88 46.00 36.19 -43.45
CA LYS A 88 45.93 34.86 -42.80
C LYS A 88 45.93 34.98 -41.27
N ILE A 89 46.78 35.84 -40.73
CA ILE A 89 46.85 36.11 -39.29
C ILE A 89 45.57 36.81 -38.80
N ALA A 90 45.07 37.78 -39.57
CA ALA A 90 43.86 38.54 -39.25
C ALA A 90 42.64 37.64 -39.13
N VAL A 91 42.45 36.68 -40.06
CA VAL A 91 41.33 35.71 -39.99
C VAL A 91 41.30 35.00 -38.63
N ASP A 92 42.45 34.57 -38.13
CA ASP A 92 42.53 33.87 -36.84
C ASP A 92 42.25 34.77 -35.64
N ILE A 93 42.72 36.02 -35.70
CA ILE A 93 42.52 37.01 -34.62
C ILE A 93 41.08 37.48 -34.59
N TYR A 94 40.47 37.79 -35.73
CA TYR A 94 39.06 38.17 -35.82
C TYR A 94 38.14 37.08 -35.30
N ARG A 95 38.42 35.81 -35.64
CA ARG A 95 37.69 34.66 -35.10
C ARG A 95 37.76 34.59 -33.57
N ILE A 96 38.94 34.75 -32.98
CA ILE A 96 39.11 34.67 -31.51
C ILE A 96 38.40 35.83 -30.80
N ASN A 97 38.30 37.00 -31.46
CA ASN A 97 37.62 38.18 -30.94
C ASN A 97 36.14 38.29 -31.37
N ASN A 98 35.56 37.22 -31.93
CA ASN A 98 34.18 37.16 -32.42
C ASN A 98 33.82 38.23 -33.48
N GLN A 99 34.81 38.74 -34.23
CA GLN A 99 34.62 39.72 -35.31
C GLN A 99 34.35 39.01 -36.65
N TYR A 100 33.21 38.33 -36.77
CA TYR A 100 32.94 37.45 -37.91
C TYR A 100 32.80 38.17 -39.26
N THR A 101 32.30 39.40 -39.27
CA THR A 101 32.20 40.23 -40.47
C THR A 101 33.59 40.56 -41.01
N ASP A 102 34.50 41.03 -40.14
CA ASP A 102 35.88 41.35 -40.51
C ASP A 102 36.66 40.11 -40.92
N MET A 103 36.41 38.97 -40.26
CA MET A 103 36.94 37.67 -40.65
C MET A 103 36.58 37.33 -42.10
N ASN A 104 35.30 37.47 -42.47
CA ASN A 104 34.84 37.20 -43.83
C ASN A 104 35.44 38.18 -44.84
N ASN A 105 35.50 39.48 -44.52
CA ASN A 105 36.14 40.48 -45.37
C ASN A 105 37.63 40.16 -45.61
N ALA A 106 38.35 39.74 -44.57
CA ALA A 106 39.74 39.33 -44.69
C ALA A 106 39.92 38.07 -45.57
N ILE A 107 39.00 37.11 -45.48
CA ILE A 107 38.98 35.91 -46.34
C ILE A 107 38.73 36.28 -47.81
N GLU A 108 37.75 37.15 -48.10
CA GLU A 108 37.46 37.57 -49.48
C GLU A 108 38.61 38.37 -50.08
N ASN A 109 39.26 39.24 -49.29
CA ASN A 109 40.46 39.94 -49.71
C ASN A 109 41.61 38.98 -50.00
N LEU A 110 41.82 37.97 -49.13
CA LEU A 110 42.83 36.94 -49.33
C LEU A 110 42.58 36.16 -50.63
N LEU A 111 41.32 35.80 -50.89
CA LEU A 111 40.94 35.09 -52.12
C LEU A 111 41.14 35.95 -53.37
N THR A 112 40.76 37.22 -53.31
CA THR A 112 40.93 38.17 -54.42
C THR A 112 42.41 38.33 -54.79
N ILE A 113 43.29 38.49 -53.80
CA ILE A 113 44.73 38.61 -54.03
C ILE A 113 45.29 37.30 -54.57
N ALA A 114 44.91 36.15 -54.01
CA ALA A 114 45.38 34.85 -54.49
C ALA A 114 44.95 34.54 -55.94
N LEU A 115 43.73 34.93 -56.33
CA LEU A 115 43.25 34.81 -57.71
C LEU A 115 44.01 35.73 -58.66
N LYS A 116 44.44 36.90 -58.19
CA LYS A 116 45.30 37.82 -58.94
C LYS A 116 46.71 37.27 -59.12
N THR A 117 47.34 36.71 -58.07
CA THR A 117 48.71 36.19 -58.14
C THR A 117 48.80 34.86 -58.88
N LYS A 118 47.72 34.06 -58.88
CA LYS A 118 47.62 32.72 -59.48
C LYS A 118 48.69 31.73 -59.01
N LYS A 119 49.39 32.04 -57.92
CA LYS A 119 50.39 31.14 -57.34
C LYS A 119 49.68 29.99 -56.63
N PRO A 120 50.08 28.72 -56.84
CA PRO A 120 49.45 27.59 -56.17
C PRO A 120 49.43 27.73 -54.64
N GLU A 121 50.52 28.20 -54.05
CA GLU A 121 50.64 28.46 -52.61
C GLU A 121 49.57 29.44 -52.09
N ASP A 122 49.36 30.55 -52.80
CA ASP A 122 48.42 31.61 -52.42
C ASP A 122 46.98 31.10 -52.53
N LEU A 123 46.66 30.40 -53.63
CA LEU A 123 45.35 29.80 -53.87
C LEU A 123 45.03 28.71 -52.84
N ALA A 124 46.01 27.87 -52.52
CA ALA A 124 45.86 26.83 -51.51
C ALA A 124 45.52 27.44 -50.15
N ASN A 125 46.28 28.46 -49.72
CA ASN A 125 46.00 29.17 -48.47
C ASN A 125 44.63 29.87 -48.50
N ALA A 126 44.29 30.57 -49.57
CA ALA A 126 43.00 31.27 -49.68
C ALA A 126 41.81 30.32 -49.53
N TYR A 127 41.82 29.18 -50.24
CA TYR A 127 40.75 28.19 -50.10
C TYR A 127 40.74 27.49 -48.74
N TYR A 128 41.90 27.27 -48.12
CA TYR A 128 41.99 26.73 -46.77
C TYR A 128 41.32 27.67 -45.74
N PHE A 129 41.63 28.97 -45.80
CA PHE A 129 41.04 29.97 -44.91
C PHE A 129 39.56 30.23 -45.23
N LYS A 130 39.13 30.12 -46.50
CA LYS A 130 37.71 30.14 -46.87
C LYS A 130 36.95 28.98 -46.22
N ALA A 131 37.48 27.76 -46.35
CA ALA A 131 36.90 26.58 -45.70
C ALA A 131 36.85 26.74 -44.17
N LYS A 132 37.93 27.25 -43.56
CA LYS A 132 38.01 27.52 -42.12
C LYS A 132 36.99 28.57 -41.64
N GLY A 133 36.75 29.62 -42.42
CA GLY A 133 35.71 30.61 -42.10
C GLY A 133 34.30 30.02 -42.17
N LEU A 134 34.04 29.21 -43.19
CA LEU A 134 32.76 28.48 -43.33
C LEU A 134 32.53 27.48 -42.18
N ASP A 135 33.58 26.81 -41.72
CA ASP A 135 33.58 25.90 -40.57
C ASP A 135 33.14 26.64 -39.28
N VAL A 136 33.67 27.84 -39.04
CA VAL A 136 33.28 28.71 -37.91
C VAL A 136 31.81 29.12 -37.97
N LEU A 137 31.27 29.30 -39.17
CA LEU A 137 29.88 29.70 -39.39
C LEU A 137 28.92 28.51 -39.49
N ASN A 138 29.38 27.29 -39.14
CA ASN A 138 28.61 26.04 -39.24
C ASN A 138 27.99 25.81 -40.63
N ASN A 139 28.67 26.25 -41.70
CA ASN A 139 28.17 26.07 -43.05
C ASN A 139 28.42 24.62 -43.51
N PRO A 140 27.42 23.91 -44.05
CA PRO A 140 27.59 22.51 -44.46
C PRO A 140 28.53 22.34 -45.67
N ASN A 141 28.74 23.38 -46.47
CA ASN A 141 29.50 23.34 -47.72
C ASN A 141 31.00 23.64 -47.55
N ILE A 142 31.63 23.10 -46.50
CA ILE A 142 33.06 23.32 -46.19
C ILE A 142 34.00 22.44 -47.03
N LEU A 143 33.58 21.21 -47.31
CA LEU A 143 34.44 20.17 -47.88
C LEU A 143 34.95 20.50 -49.29
N PRO A 144 34.15 21.07 -50.22
CA PRO A 144 34.65 21.44 -51.55
C PRO A 144 35.79 22.46 -51.50
N TYR A 145 35.78 23.39 -50.54
CA TYR A 145 36.86 24.36 -50.38
C TYR A 145 38.13 23.73 -49.80
N TYR A 146 38.01 22.76 -48.88
CA TYR A 146 39.17 21.98 -48.44
C TYR A 146 39.78 21.15 -49.57
N PHE A 147 38.97 20.52 -50.42
CA PHE A 147 39.49 19.81 -51.59
C PHE A 147 40.12 20.72 -52.64
N LYS A 148 39.53 21.90 -52.87
CA LYS A 148 40.13 22.90 -53.76
C LYS A 148 41.46 23.39 -53.21
N SER A 149 41.53 23.64 -51.90
CA SER A 149 42.79 23.96 -51.22
C SER A 149 43.83 22.85 -51.39
N LEU A 150 43.42 21.60 -51.18
CA LEU A 150 44.28 20.42 -51.33
C LEU A 150 44.87 20.32 -52.75
N GLN A 151 44.04 20.47 -53.78
CA GLN A 151 44.46 20.41 -55.18
C GLN A 151 45.58 21.41 -55.53
N TYR A 152 45.58 22.60 -54.91
CA TYR A 152 46.64 23.58 -55.09
C TYR A 152 47.83 23.32 -54.16
N ALA A 153 47.59 22.88 -52.92
CA ALA A 153 48.64 22.57 -51.95
C ALA A 153 49.52 21.39 -52.40
N GLU A 154 48.95 20.39 -53.10
CA GLU A 154 49.70 19.25 -53.65
C GLU A 154 50.67 19.66 -54.77
N LYS A 155 50.44 20.81 -55.40
CA LYS A 155 51.38 21.40 -56.38
C LYS A 155 52.51 22.18 -55.71
N THR A 156 52.51 22.28 -54.38
CA THR A 156 53.57 22.92 -53.61
C THR A 156 54.29 21.90 -52.73
N ASN A 157 55.47 22.27 -52.25
CA ASN A 157 56.20 21.46 -51.26
C ASN A 157 55.83 21.84 -49.81
N ASN A 158 54.67 22.50 -49.61
CA ASN A 158 54.26 22.96 -48.29
C ASN A 158 53.55 21.84 -47.50
N ASN A 159 54.36 20.93 -46.94
CA ASN A 159 53.89 19.83 -46.10
C ASN A 159 53.15 20.30 -44.83
N LEU A 160 53.46 21.50 -44.32
CA LEU A 160 52.76 22.09 -43.17
C LEU A 160 51.30 22.40 -43.53
N LEU A 161 51.06 23.01 -44.70
CA LEU A 161 49.72 23.31 -45.18
C LEU A 161 48.96 22.03 -45.52
N LEU A 162 49.60 21.07 -46.21
CA LEU A 162 49.01 19.76 -46.49
C LEU A 162 48.55 19.05 -45.21
N SER A 163 49.39 19.02 -44.17
CA SER A 163 49.03 18.44 -42.87
C SER A 163 47.79 19.09 -42.26
N ASN A 164 47.70 20.42 -42.29
CA ASN A 164 46.54 21.16 -41.79
C ASN A 164 45.26 20.85 -42.56
N ILE A 165 45.34 20.79 -43.90
CA ILE A 165 44.19 20.47 -44.76
C ILE A 165 43.72 19.04 -44.48
N TYR A 166 44.64 18.07 -44.47
CA TYR A 166 44.29 16.68 -44.18
C TYR A 166 43.72 16.50 -42.77
N TYR A 167 44.23 17.21 -41.76
CA TYR A 167 43.66 17.19 -40.41
C TYR A 167 42.20 17.68 -40.40
N LYS A 168 41.89 18.71 -41.18
CA LYS A 168 40.53 19.24 -41.30
C LYS A 168 39.59 18.29 -42.04
N ILE A 169 40.05 17.69 -43.14
CA ILE A 169 39.27 16.68 -43.88
C ILE A 169 39.03 15.43 -43.02
N TYR A 170 40.05 14.97 -42.29
CA TYR A 170 39.93 13.90 -41.29
C TYR A 170 38.81 14.21 -40.28
N GLY A 171 38.83 15.40 -39.66
CA GLY A 171 37.82 15.80 -38.67
C GLY A 171 36.40 15.83 -39.25
N TYR A 172 36.26 16.23 -40.52
CA TYR A 172 34.97 16.19 -41.21
C TYR A 172 34.45 14.74 -41.30
N TYR A 173 35.25 13.81 -41.81
CA TYR A 173 34.81 12.41 -41.97
C TYR A 173 34.64 11.68 -40.63
N ALA A 174 35.45 11.99 -39.62
CA ALA A 174 35.24 11.50 -38.25
C ALA A 174 33.86 11.91 -37.72
N SER A 175 33.44 13.16 -37.93
CA SER A 175 32.11 13.63 -37.51
C SER A 175 30.95 12.98 -38.28
N LYS A 176 31.20 12.52 -39.52
CA LYS A 176 30.25 11.75 -40.32
C LYS A 176 30.32 10.24 -40.09
N HIS A 177 31.25 9.78 -39.26
CA HIS A 177 31.49 8.36 -38.96
C HIS A 177 31.82 7.53 -40.21
N ASP A 178 32.44 8.16 -41.22
CA ASP A 178 32.99 7.45 -42.39
C ASP A 178 34.39 6.95 -42.06
N LEU A 179 34.45 5.75 -41.47
CA LEU A 179 35.68 5.17 -40.92
C LEU A 179 36.79 4.98 -41.97
N LEU A 180 36.43 4.71 -43.23
CA LEU A 180 37.40 4.49 -44.31
C LEU A 180 38.08 5.80 -44.69
N LEU A 181 37.28 6.85 -44.94
CA LEU A 181 37.83 8.16 -45.30
C LEU A 181 38.51 8.84 -44.12
N GLU A 182 37.97 8.68 -42.91
CA GLU A 182 38.62 9.12 -41.68
C GLU A 182 40.04 8.55 -41.58
N ASN A 183 40.20 7.22 -41.71
CA ASN A 183 41.52 6.60 -41.62
C ASN A 183 42.45 7.05 -42.74
N LYS A 184 41.93 7.12 -43.97
CA LYS A 184 42.68 7.60 -45.13
C LYS A 184 43.27 8.98 -44.87
N TYR A 185 42.46 9.94 -44.42
CA TYR A 185 42.94 11.30 -44.20
C TYR A 185 43.78 11.44 -42.93
N ALA A 186 43.57 10.61 -41.90
CA ALA A 186 44.50 10.52 -40.77
C ALA A 186 45.89 10.04 -41.22
N ASN A 187 45.98 9.09 -42.16
CA ASN A 187 47.25 8.61 -42.72
C ASN A 187 47.98 9.71 -43.50
N HIS A 188 47.26 10.40 -44.39
CA HIS A 188 47.82 11.50 -45.15
C HIS A 188 48.27 12.67 -44.26
N CYS A 189 47.48 12.99 -43.23
CA CYS A 189 47.84 13.97 -42.22
C CYS A 189 49.18 13.62 -41.55
N LEU A 190 49.35 12.38 -41.07
CA LEU A 190 50.61 11.96 -40.43
C LEU A 190 51.80 12.00 -41.38
N SER A 191 51.64 11.54 -42.62
CA SER A 191 52.71 11.59 -43.63
C SER A 191 53.16 13.03 -43.90
N ALA A 192 52.21 13.94 -44.10
CA ALA A 192 52.51 15.36 -44.31
C ALA A 192 53.12 16.02 -43.06
N ALA A 193 52.62 15.71 -41.87
CA ALA A 193 53.14 16.24 -40.61
C ALA A 193 54.59 15.82 -40.35
N ILE A 194 54.95 14.57 -40.61
CA ILE A 194 56.34 14.10 -40.47
C ILE A 194 57.24 14.84 -41.46
N LYS A 195 56.80 15.02 -42.72
CA LYS A 195 57.55 15.77 -43.73
C LYS A 195 57.67 17.27 -43.43
N SER A 196 56.72 17.86 -42.71
CA SER A 196 56.79 19.27 -42.31
C SER A 196 57.80 19.53 -41.20
N ASN A 197 58.19 18.48 -40.46
CA ASN A 197 59.06 18.56 -39.27
C ASN A 197 58.53 19.54 -38.19
N ASP A 198 57.23 19.81 -38.20
CA ASP A 198 56.57 20.68 -37.21
C ASP A 198 56.04 19.84 -36.05
N PRO A 199 56.57 20.00 -34.81
CA PRO A 199 56.18 19.17 -33.69
C PRO A 199 54.70 19.25 -33.31
N GLN A 200 54.06 20.40 -33.55
CA GLN A 200 52.63 20.57 -33.28
C GLN A 200 51.80 19.76 -34.28
N GLN A 201 52.13 19.81 -35.57
CA GLN A 201 51.45 18.99 -36.58
C GLN A 201 51.68 17.51 -36.36
N ILE A 202 52.91 17.09 -36.03
CA ILE A 202 53.21 15.69 -35.75
C ILE A 202 52.38 15.20 -34.55
N THR A 203 52.24 16.03 -33.51
CA THR A 203 51.41 15.72 -32.34
C THR A 203 49.92 15.59 -32.73
N LEU A 204 49.38 16.54 -33.49
CA LEU A 204 48.00 16.50 -33.98
C LEU A 204 47.73 15.28 -34.86
N ALA A 205 48.66 14.93 -35.73
CA ALA A 205 48.49 13.79 -36.61
C ALA A 205 48.55 12.46 -35.86
N TRP A 206 49.38 12.33 -34.82
CA TRP A 206 49.34 11.17 -33.93
C TRP A 206 48.03 11.09 -33.13
N GLN A 207 47.48 12.23 -32.71
CA GLN A 207 46.15 12.29 -32.11
C GLN A 207 45.07 11.78 -33.09
N ALA A 208 45.04 12.31 -34.31
CA ALA A 208 44.10 11.88 -35.35
C ALA A 208 44.23 10.38 -35.67
N LYS A 209 45.46 9.87 -35.73
CA LYS A 209 45.72 8.44 -35.94
C LYS A 209 45.24 7.57 -34.80
N GLY A 210 45.43 8.00 -33.55
CA GLY A 210 44.93 7.28 -32.38
C GLY A 210 43.42 7.23 -32.33
N THR A 211 42.74 8.35 -32.62
CA THR A 211 41.28 8.41 -32.71
C THR A 211 40.75 7.54 -33.86
N SER A 212 41.34 7.62 -35.05
CA SER A 212 40.93 6.74 -36.15
C SER A 212 41.12 5.24 -35.86
N PHE A 213 42.20 4.87 -35.19
CA PHE A 213 42.35 3.48 -34.73
C PHE A 213 41.31 3.12 -33.67
N TYR A 214 41.00 4.03 -32.76
CA TYR A 214 39.96 3.81 -31.76
C TYR A 214 38.59 3.56 -32.42
N ASP A 215 38.19 4.39 -33.38
CA ASP A 215 36.88 4.28 -34.03
C ASP A 215 36.77 3.03 -34.93
N LEU A 216 37.83 2.67 -35.66
CA LEU A 216 37.90 1.42 -36.42
C LEU A 216 37.80 0.16 -35.55
N ASN A 217 38.33 0.21 -34.33
CA ASN A 217 38.41 -0.93 -33.43
C ASN A 217 37.21 -1.06 -32.49
N LYS A 218 36.31 -0.07 -32.45
CA LYS A 218 35.13 -0.06 -31.57
C LYS A 218 34.26 -1.32 -31.69
N ASN A 219 34.28 -1.98 -32.86
CA ASN A 219 33.48 -3.18 -33.18
C ASN A 219 34.34 -4.44 -33.46
N LYS A 220 35.64 -4.44 -33.18
CA LYS A 220 36.55 -5.57 -33.50
C LYS A 220 37.35 -6.02 -32.27
N ASN A 221 37.73 -7.31 -32.27
CA ASN A 221 38.46 -8.03 -31.22
C ASN A 221 39.65 -7.20 -30.64
N PRO A 222 39.85 -7.13 -29.31
CA PRO A 222 40.60 -6.07 -28.62
C PRO A 222 42.14 -6.18 -28.68
N LYS A 223 42.70 -6.98 -29.58
CA LYS A 223 44.16 -7.11 -29.73
C LYS A 223 44.74 -6.07 -30.69
N ILE A 224 44.66 -4.77 -30.43
CA ILE A 224 45.49 -3.81 -31.18
C ILE A 224 45.98 -2.65 -30.29
N ASP A 225 47.22 -2.75 -29.83
CA ASP A 225 48.02 -1.70 -29.16
C ASP A 225 48.13 -0.39 -29.98
N SER A 226 47.75 -0.36 -31.26
CA SER A 226 47.93 0.79 -32.16
C SER A 226 47.30 2.09 -31.67
N THR A 227 46.13 2.05 -31.02
CA THR A 227 45.51 3.26 -30.43
C THR A 227 46.41 3.83 -29.32
N LEU A 228 46.81 2.99 -28.36
CA LEU A 228 47.72 3.37 -27.28
C LEU A 228 49.08 3.81 -27.80
N ILE A 229 49.65 3.09 -28.78
CA ILE A 229 50.93 3.43 -29.42
C ILE A 229 50.83 4.81 -30.06
N ALA A 230 49.76 5.09 -30.82
CA ALA A 230 49.58 6.37 -31.49
C ALA A 230 49.47 7.52 -30.46
N PHE A 231 48.63 7.38 -29.43
CA PHE A 231 48.51 8.40 -28.39
C PHE A 231 49.82 8.59 -27.62
N ARG A 232 50.53 7.51 -27.25
CA ARG A 232 51.84 7.58 -26.58
C ARG A 232 52.90 8.24 -27.44
N LYS A 233 52.92 7.99 -28.77
CA LYS A 233 53.80 8.70 -29.71
C LYS A 233 53.50 10.20 -29.72
N GLY A 234 52.22 10.59 -29.80
CA GLY A 234 51.82 12.00 -29.69
C GLY A 234 52.29 12.65 -28.38
N ILE A 235 52.09 11.97 -27.24
CA ILE A 235 52.54 12.44 -25.92
C ILE A 235 54.07 12.60 -25.88
N SER A 236 54.80 11.64 -26.47
CA SER A 236 56.26 11.66 -26.53
C SER A 236 56.78 12.86 -27.34
N VAL A 237 56.25 13.06 -28.56
CA VAL A 237 56.60 14.20 -29.42
C VAL A 237 56.30 15.52 -28.70
N PHE A 238 55.13 15.63 -28.07
CA PHE A 238 54.75 16.83 -27.32
C PHE A 238 55.74 17.11 -26.17
N LYS A 239 56.05 16.10 -25.34
CA LYS A 239 56.95 16.28 -24.19
C LYS A 239 58.35 16.71 -24.61
N GLN A 240 58.88 16.14 -25.69
CA GLN A 240 60.20 16.49 -26.22
C GLN A 240 60.26 17.90 -26.84
N ASN A 241 59.11 18.42 -27.28
CA ASN A 241 59.02 19.69 -28.01
C ASN A 241 58.08 20.70 -27.35
N LYS A 242 57.83 20.57 -26.04
CA LYS A 242 56.81 21.35 -25.32
C LYS A 242 56.90 22.86 -25.60
N ASN A 243 58.13 23.37 -25.63
CA ASN A 243 58.43 24.79 -25.82
C ASN A 243 58.22 25.28 -27.27
N LYS A 244 58.09 24.38 -28.25
CA LYS A 244 57.85 24.70 -29.66
C LYS A 244 56.37 24.56 -30.06
N ILE A 245 55.54 24.01 -29.19
CA ILE A 245 54.12 23.77 -29.47
C ILE A 245 53.30 24.93 -28.89
N ILE A 246 52.46 25.54 -29.73
CA ILE A 246 51.62 26.67 -29.31
C ILE A 246 50.37 26.15 -28.58
N LEU A 247 49.75 25.10 -29.10
CA LEU A 247 48.53 24.50 -28.56
C LEU A 247 48.83 23.57 -27.37
N GLN A 248 49.08 24.16 -26.20
CA GLN A 248 49.43 23.42 -24.98
C GLN A 248 48.36 22.42 -24.51
N SER A 249 47.09 22.62 -24.88
CA SER A 249 45.97 21.73 -24.52
C SER A 249 46.06 20.35 -25.18
N GLN A 250 46.84 20.19 -26.25
CA GLN A 250 46.98 18.91 -26.97
C GLN A 250 47.47 17.77 -26.07
N LEU A 251 48.37 18.07 -25.13
CA LEU A 251 48.84 17.05 -24.18
C LEU A 251 47.70 16.51 -23.32
N ALA A 252 46.80 17.40 -22.85
CA ALA A 252 45.68 17.02 -22.03
C ALA A 252 44.67 16.14 -22.81
N ILE A 253 44.43 16.46 -24.10
CA ILE A 253 43.57 15.67 -24.99
C ILE A 253 44.13 14.26 -25.17
N LEU A 254 45.42 14.14 -25.51
CA LEU A 254 46.06 12.84 -25.69
C LEU A 254 46.05 11.99 -24.41
N GLN A 255 46.27 12.61 -23.25
CA GLN A 255 46.20 11.93 -21.95
C GLN A 255 44.78 11.46 -21.63
N LEU A 256 43.77 12.32 -21.84
CA LEU A 256 42.37 11.94 -21.65
C LEU A 256 41.97 10.79 -22.58
N ASN A 257 42.29 10.88 -23.87
CA ASN A 257 41.99 9.82 -24.84
C ASN A 257 42.69 8.50 -24.47
N THR A 258 43.92 8.57 -23.95
CA THR A 258 44.63 7.40 -23.43
C THR A 258 43.89 6.80 -22.24
N ALA A 259 43.46 7.62 -21.27
CA ALA A 259 42.72 7.17 -20.10
C ALA A 259 41.38 6.52 -20.48
N VAL A 260 40.62 7.16 -21.37
CA VAL A 260 39.31 6.65 -21.84
C VAL A 260 39.46 5.30 -22.55
N HIS A 261 40.46 5.16 -23.43
CA HIS A 261 40.70 3.90 -24.12
C HIS A 261 41.11 2.77 -23.15
N LEU A 262 41.97 3.08 -22.17
CA LEU A 262 42.33 2.13 -21.12
C LEU A 262 41.12 1.74 -20.28
N TYR A 263 40.25 2.70 -19.94
CA TYR A 263 39.05 2.48 -19.15
C TYR A 263 38.10 1.50 -19.85
N GLN A 264 37.89 1.67 -21.15
CA GLN A 264 36.93 0.86 -21.89
C GLN A 264 37.39 -0.57 -22.18
N LEU A 265 38.67 -0.78 -22.47
CA LEU A 265 39.16 -2.08 -22.97
C LEU A 265 39.96 -2.88 -21.95
N TYR A 266 40.54 -2.22 -20.95
CA TYR A 266 41.53 -2.84 -20.06
C TYR A 266 41.14 -2.76 -18.58
N MET A 267 39.91 -2.34 -18.26
CA MET A 267 39.41 -2.42 -16.89
C MET A 267 39.07 -3.86 -16.49
N PRO A 268 39.34 -4.26 -15.22
CA PRO A 268 39.91 -3.44 -14.14
C PRO A 268 41.45 -3.38 -14.11
N ALA A 269 42.16 -4.20 -14.91
CA ALA A 269 43.61 -4.35 -14.85
C ALA A 269 44.41 -3.05 -15.06
N ALA A 270 43.88 -2.11 -15.85
CA ALA A 270 44.51 -0.83 -16.15
C ALA A 270 44.11 0.32 -15.21
N LYS A 271 43.45 0.04 -14.08
CA LYS A 271 42.90 1.08 -13.18
C LYS A 271 43.92 2.16 -12.80
N ASP A 272 45.12 1.77 -12.35
CA ASP A 272 46.17 2.72 -11.95
C ASP A 272 46.64 3.60 -13.12
N SER A 273 46.70 3.02 -14.33
CA SER A 273 47.05 3.79 -15.53
C SER A 273 45.95 4.77 -15.91
N VAL A 274 44.68 4.38 -15.77
CA VAL A 274 43.53 5.25 -16.05
C VAL A 274 43.53 6.43 -15.08
N ASP A 275 43.69 6.18 -13.77
CA ASP A 275 43.79 7.24 -12.76
C ASP A 275 44.95 8.20 -13.04
N LEU A 276 46.14 7.65 -13.35
CA LEU A 276 47.32 8.44 -13.71
C LEU A 276 47.06 9.36 -14.92
N TYR A 277 46.58 8.80 -16.03
CA TYR A 277 46.37 9.58 -17.25
C TYR A 277 45.21 10.58 -17.09
N ALA A 278 44.13 10.22 -16.41
CA ALA A 278 43.02 11.11 -16.13
C ALA A 278 43.43 12.29 -15.23
N THR A 279 44.22 12.02 -14.18
CA THR A 279 44.75 13.05 -13.28
C THR A 279 45.72 13.99 -13.99
N LEU A 280 46.62 13.46 -14.83
CA LEU A 280 47.51 14.27 -15.65
C LEU A 280 46.73 15.14 -16.66
N ALA A 281 45.72 14.55 -17.31
CA ALA A 281 44.85 15.27 -18.23
C ALA A 281 44.08 16.38 -17.53
N LEU A 282 43.55 16.13 -16.33
CA LEU A 282 42.86 17.14 -15.51
C LEU A 282 43.80 18.29 -15.16
N LYS A 283 45.01 17.99 -14.67
CA LYS A 283 46.03 18.99 -14.34
C LYS A 283 46.37 19.88 -15.54
N ASN A 284 46.62 19.28 -16.69
CA ASN A 284 46.94 20.03 -17.91
C ASN A 284 45.72 20.79 -18.45
N GLY A 285 44.52 20.20 -18.39
CA GLY A 285 43.26 20.85 -18.77
C GLY A 285 42.97 22.09 -17.93
N LEU A 286 43.20 22.03 -16.62
CA LEU A 286 43.12 23.18 -15.71
C LEU A 286 44.14 24.26 -16.08
N ALA A 287 45.40 23.89 -16.31
CA ALA A 287 46.46 24.82 -16.69
C ALA A 287 46.16 25.54 -18.02
N THR A 288 45.52 24.86 -18.97
CA THR A 288 45.14 25.42 -20.27
C THR A 288 43.72 25.97 -20.31
N LYS A 289 42.99 25.95 -19.18
CA LYS A 289 41.58 26.34 -19.07
C LYS A 289 40.67 25.67 -20.11
N HIS A 290 40.96 24.41 -20.46
CA HIS A 290 40.20 23.69 -21.48
C HIS A 290 39.00 22.97 -20.85
N GLU A 291 37.84 23.57 -21.05
CA GLU A 291 36.61 23.28 -20.29
C GLU A 291 36.11 21.85 -20.47
N GLY A 292 35.94 21.41 -21.71
CA GLY A 292 35.48 20.05 -22.01
C GLY A 292 36.44 18.95 -21.50
N ILE A 293 37.75 19.20 -21.46
CA ILE A 293 38.71 18.23 -20.93
C ILE A 293 38.55 18.08 -19.43
N ILE A 294 38.44 19.21 -18.71
CA ILE A 294 38.27 19.22 -17.25
C ILE A 294 37.04 18.40 -16.86
N ILE A 295 35.89 18.66 -17.50
CA ILE A 295 34.64 17.95 -17.21
C ILE A 295 34.75 16.45 -17.50
N ASN A 296 35.31 16.07 -18.66
CA ASN A 296 35.47 14.65 -19.01
C ASN A 296 36.43 13.93 -18.04
N CYS A 297 37.51 14.57 -17.60
CA CYS A 297 38.42 13.99 -16.61
C CYS A 297 37.74 13.78 -15.26
N LEU A 298 36.99 14.77 -14.77
CA LEU A 298 36.28 14.66 -13.49
C LEU A 298 35.23 13.55 -13.53
N GLY A 299 34.48 13.44 -14.63
CA GLY A 299 33.54 12.33 -14.85
C GLY A 299 34.22 10.96 -14.86
N LEU A 300 35.36 10.81 -15.54
CA LEU A 300 36.13 9.56 -15.56
C LEU A 300 36.68 9.21 -14.17
N LEU A 301 37.24 10.17 -13.44
CA LEU A 301 37.70 9.96 -12.06
C LEU A 301 36.55 9.60 -11.11
N SER A 302 35.34 10.14 -11.36
CA SER A 302 34.14 9.77 -10.61
C SER A 302 33.73 8.33 -10.86
N GLN A 303 33.87 7.83 -12.10
CA GLN A 303 33.62 6.42 -12.42
C GLN A 303 34.62 5.49 -11.72
N LEU A 304 35.90 5.88 -11.65
CA LEU A 304 36.90 5.13 -10.87
C LEU A 304 36.56 5.09 -9.38
N ALA A 305 36.07 6.20 -8.82
CA ALA A 305 35.66 6.27 -7.43
C ALA A 305 34.43 5.40 -7.12
N ASP A 306 33.51 5.23 -8.09
CA ASP A 306 32.37 4.29 -8.00
C ASP A 306 32.85 2.85 -7.89
N MET A 307 33.92 2.47 -8.62
CA MET A 307 34.52 1.13 -8.49
C MET A 307 35.15 0.88 -7.11
N ASP A 308 35.60 1.94 -6.43
CA ASP A 308 36.10 1.89 -5.05
C ASP A 308 35.00 1.96 -3.99
N ASN A 309 33.73 2.09 -4.40
CA ASN A 309 32.60 2.39 -3.52
C ASN A 309 32.85 3.65 -2.64
N ASN A 310 33.64 4.61 -3.14
CA ASN A 310 33.99 5.82 -2.40
C ASN A 310 32.99 6.94 -2.67
N ASN A 311 31.82 6.85 -2.04
CA ASN A 311 30.72 7.79 -2.23
C ASN A 311 31.12 9.26 -1.99
N SER A 312 31.98 9.53 -1.00
CA SER A 312 32.45 10.89 -0.72
C SER A 312 33.29 11.47 -1.86
N LYS A 313 34.16 10.65 -2.47
CA LYS A 313 34.99 11.06 -3.62
C LYS A 313 34.13 11.25 -4.88
N ILE A 314 33.14 10.39 -5.11
CA ILE A 314 32.17 10.54 -6.22
C ILE A 314 31.43 11.87 -6.10
N GLU A 315 30.81 12.13 -4.95
CA GLU A 315 30.06 13.35 -4.68
C GLU A 315 30.93 14.60 -4.88
N ALA A 316 32.14 14.60 -4.33
CA ALA A 316 33.09 15.71 -4.49
C ALA A 316 33.45 15.99 -5.97
N LEU A 317 33.74 14.94 -6.75
CA LEU A 317 34.12 15.08 -8.17
C LEU A 317 32.95 15.57 -9.05
N LEU A 318 31.74 15.07 -8.79
CA LEU A 318 30.55 15.51 -9.51
C LEU A 318 30.17 16.95 -9.17
N LEU A 319 30.23 17.33 -7.88
CA LEU A 319 29.99 18.71 -7.47
C LEU A 319 31.09 19.67 -7.97
N GLN A 320 32.35 19.21 -8.03
CA GLN A 320 33.41 19.97 -8.67
C GLN A 320 33.13 20.18 -10.17
N SER A 321 32.61 19.17 -10.86
CA SER A 321 32.21 19.27 -12.27
C SER A 321 31.08 20.29 -12.45
N LYS A 322 30.07 20.25 -11.58
CA LYS A 322 28.96 21.21 -11.53
C LYS A 322 29.47 22.65 -11.32
N ALA A 323 30.23 22.89 -10.27
CA ALA A 323 30.78 24.21 -9.98
C ALA A 323 31.62 24.74 -11.16
N LYS A 324 32.34 23.84 -11.83
CA LYS A 324 33.16 24.22 -12.98
C LYS A 324 32.32 24.58 -14.21
N ILE A 325 31.32 23.77 -14.57
CA ILE A 325 30.47 24.07 -15.74
C ILE A 325 29.63 25.35 -15.52
N GLU A 326 29.21 25.61 -14.29
CA GLU A 326 28.48 26.83 -13.92
C GLU A 326 29.38 28.08 -13.90
N SER A 327 30.70 27.92 -13.76
CA SER A 327 31.66 29.03 -13.80
C SER A 327 31.98 29.54 -15.20
N TYR A 328 31.57 28.84 -16.25
CA TYR A 328 31.88 29.20 -17.63
C TYR A 328 30.94 30.28 -18.15
N SER A 329 31.51 31.28 -18.83
CA SER A 329 30.75 32.43 -19.35
C SER A 329 29.82 32.06 -20.50
N VAL A 330 30.19 31.04 -21.28
CA VAL A 330 29.38 30.50 -22.37
C VAL A 330 28.69 29.24 -21.88
N LYS A 331 27.35 29.24 -21.90
CA LYS A 331 26.56 28.05 -21.57
C LYS A 331 26.91 26.89 -22.51
N GLN A 332 27.10 25.70 -21.94
CA GLN A 332 27.38 24.46 -22.67
C GLN A 332 26.34 23.39 -22.27
N PRO A 333 25.13 23.46 -22.84
CA PRO A 333 24.00 22.61 -22.40
C PRO A 333 24.29 21.10 -22.54
N ASP A 334 25.04 20.70 -23.58
CA ASP A 334 25.51 19.33 -23.77
C ASP A 334 26.33 18.79 -22.59
N LEU A 335 27.24 19.62 -22.05
CA LEU A 335 28.07 19.21 -20.92
C LEU A 335 27.31 19.31 -19.60
N GLN A 336 26.45 20.32 -19.44
CA GLN A 336 25.60 20.50 -18.27
C GLN A 336 24.67 19.28 -18.10
N SER A 337 24.02 18.84 -19.17
CA SER A 337 23.12 17.68 -19.13
C SER A 337 23.84 16.40 -18.64
N LYS A 338 25.06 16.13 -19.13
CA LYS A 338 25.86 14.98 -18.70
C LYS A 338 26.19 15.02 -17.20
N ILE A 339 26.54 16.19 -16.68
CA ILE A 339 26.88 16.37 -15.26
C ILE A 339 25.64 16.19 -14.38
N TYR A 340 24.52 16.83 -14.74
CA TYR A 340 23.28 16.72 -13.99
C TYR A 340 22.69 15.31 -14.01
N TYR A 341 22.79 14.61 -15.13
CA TYR A 341 22.41 13.21 -15.20
C TYR A 341 23.25 12.34 -14.26
N ALA A 342 24.58 12.54 -14.24
CA ALA A 342 25.46 11.80 -13.34
C ALA A 342 25.15 12.08 -11.86
N LEU A 343 24.89 13.34 -11.47
CA LEU A 343 24.46 13.72 -10.12
C LEU A 343 23.12 13.08 -9.75
N SER A 344 22.14 13.12 -10.66
CA SER A 344 20.83 12.49 -10.44
C SER A 344 20.97 10.99 -10.16
N GLN A 345 21.76 10.29 -10.98
CA GLN A 345 22.00 8.85 -10.81
C GLN A 345 22.76 8.54 -9.52
N PHE A 346 23.70 9.40 -9.10
CA PHE A 346 24.41 9.26 -7.84
C PHE A 346 23.47 9.39 -6.63
N TYR A 347 22.67 10.46 -6.54
CA TYR A 347 21.73 10.64 -5.43
C TYR A 347 20.63 9.59 -5.42
N LYS A 348 20.22 9.10 -6.59
CA LYS A 348 19.32 7.94 -6.71
C LYS A 348 19.91 6.69 -6.07
N LYS A 349 21.20 6.38 -6.33
CA LYS A 349 21.89 5.24 -5.67
C LYS A 349 22.00 5.43 -4.15
N LYS A 350 22.11 6.68 -3.67
CA LYS A 350 22.14 7.06 -2.25
C LYS A 350 20.76 7.01 -1.56
N ASN A 351 19.69 6.65 -2.30
CA ASN A 351 18.29 6.74 -1.88
C ASN A 351 17.82 8.15 -1.49
N ASP A 352 18.53 9.20 -1.94
CA ASP A 352 18.11 10.59 -1.79
C ASP A 352 17.23 11.00 -2.97
N GLN A 353 15.94 10.67 -2.89
CA GLN A 353 14.99 10.90 -3.97
C GLN A 353 14.81 12.40 -4.29
N ALA A 354 14.93 13.27 -3.29
CA ALA A 354 14.74 14.71 -3.47
C ALA A 354 15.86 15.30 -4.34
N GLN A 355 17.12 15.06 -3.96
CA GLN A 355 18.26 15.52 -4.75
C GLN A 355 18.32 14.86 -6.13
N ALA A 356 18.00 13.55 -6.20
CA ALA A 356 17.95 12.84 -7.47
C ALA A 356 16.96 13.47 -8.46
N LEU A 357 15.79 13.88 -7.97
CA LEU A 357 14.77 14.56 -8.78
C LEU A 357 15.22 15.95 -9.20
N THR A 358 15.77 16.76 -8.28
CA THR A 358 16.27 18.11 -8.60
C THR A 358 17.32 18.08 -9.72
N TYR A 359 18.30 17.19 -9.63
CA TYR A 359 19.31 17.07 -10.69
C TYR A 359 18.75 16.47 -11.98
N TYR A 360 17.74 15.60 -11.89
CA TYR A 360 17.06 15.11 -13.09
C TYR A 360 16.32 16.23 -13.83
N GLU A 361 15.74 17.18 -13.12
CA GLU A 361 15.07 18.35 -13.71
C GLU A 361 16.06 19.26 -14.44
N LEU A 362 17.19 19.56 -13.80
CA LEU A 362 18.27 20.32 -14.42
C LEU A 362 18.87 19.60 -15.65
N TYR A 363 18.93 18.26 -15.60
CA TYR A 363 19.32 17.45 -16.74
C TYR A 363 18.37 17.66 -17.92
N VAL A 364 17.06 17.53 -17.70
CA VAL A 364 16.04 17.72 -18.76
C VAL A 364 16.13 19.14 -19.33
N GLU A 365 16.23 20.16 -18.48
CA GLU A 365 16.37 21.56 -18.92
C GLU A 365 17.65 21.81 -19.74
N SER A 366 18.77 21.21 -19.35
CA SER A 366 20.01 21.36 -20.11
C SER A 366 20.00 20.54 -21.41
N TYR A 367 19.32 19.39 -21.39
CA TYR A 367 19.18 18.52 -22.55
C TYR A 367 18.30 19.14 -23.63
N THR A 368 17.20 19.83 -23.27
CA THR A 368 16.36 20.58 -24.24
C THR A 368 17.15 21.65 -24.97
N LEU A 369 18.04 22.36 -24.27
CA LEU A 369 18.82 23.46 -24.81
C LEU A 369 20.00 23.03 -25.69
N SER A 370 20.29 21.72 -25.80
CA SER A 370 21.47 21.20 -26.48
C SER A 370 21.34 21.02 -28.00
N SER A 371 20.12 20.79 -28.51
CA SER A 371 19.85 20.64 -29.96
C SER A 371 18.33 20.68 -30.24
N GLU A 372 17.92 21.18 -31.41
CA GLU A 372 16.51 21.09 -31.88
C GLU A 372 16.01 19.65 -31.97
N GLU A 373 16.88 18.69 -32.32
CA GLU A 373 16.53 17.26 -32.39
C GLU A 373 16.30 16.66 -30.98
N ASN A 374 16.96 17.22 -29.96
CA ASN A 374 16.80 16.83 -28.56
C ASN A 374 15.54 17.41 -27.93
N LEU A 375 15.01 18.53 -28.46
CA LEU A 375 13.76 19.12 -28.02
C LEU A 375 12.58 18.15 -28.20
N GLN A 376 12.52 17.47 -29.34
CA GLN A 376 11.45 16.50 -29.63
C GLN A 376 11.50 15.27 -28.71
N ARG A 377 12.70 14.73 -28.44
CA ARG A 377 12.89 13.65 -27.45
C ARG A 377 12.60 14.10 -26.02
N SER A 378 12.93 15.35 -25.69
CA SER A 378 12.66 15.89 -24.37
C SER A 378 11.17 16.11 -24.13
N ASN A 379 10.39 16.51 -25.14
CA ASN A 379 8.94 16.62 -25.00
C ASN A 379 8.32 15.25 -24.68
N GLN A 380 8.79 14.18 -25.34
CA GLN A 380 8.36 12.82 -25.02
C GLN A 380 8.73 12.40 -23.58
N LEU A 381 9.92 12.78 -23.11
CA LEU A 381 10.36 12.54 -21.73
C LEU A 381 9.53 13.35 -20.71
N LEU A 382 9.15 14.58 -21.05
CA LEU A 382 8.33 15.44 -20.21
C LEU A 382 6.89 14.90 -20.11
N ASP A 383 6.32 14.44 -21.22
CA ASP A 383 5.01 13.77 -21.24
C ASP A 383 5.04 12.49 -20.40
N ALA A 384 6.10 11.67 -20.53
CA ALA A 384 6.28 10.48 -19.71
C ALA A 384 6.40 10.81 -18.21
N LYS A 385 7.10 11.91 -17.85
CA LYS A 385 7.19 12.40 -16.47
C LYS A 385 5.81 12.83 -15.96
N TYR A 386 5.06 13.60 -16.75
CA TYR A 386 3.71 14.05 -16.40
C TYR A 386 2.77 12.86 -16.13
N GLU A 387 2.78 11.86 -17.01
CA GLU A 387 1.99 10.64 -16.84
C GLU A 387 2.42 9.82 -15.60
N LEU A 388 3.72 9.75 -15.30
CA LEU A 388 4.22 9.10 -14.08
C LEU A 388 3.74 9.82 -12.81
N THR A 389 3.85 11.15 -12.76
CA THR A 389 3.36 11.95 -11.63
C THR A 389 1.86 11.74 -11.42
N LYS A 390 1.06 11.78 -12.49
CA LYS A 390 -0.38 11.53 -12.44
C LYS A 390 -0.72 10.14 -11.88
N LYS A 391 0.04 9.11 -12.28
CA LYS A 391 -0.11 7.76 -11.72
C LYS A 391 0.28 7.69 -10.25
N GLN A 392 1.33 8.38 -9.82
CA GLN A 392 1.71 8.47 -8.41
C GLN A 392 0.63 9.12 -7.56
N ASP A 393 0.02 10.21 -8.05
CA ASP A 393 -1.10 10.86 -7.37
C ASP A 393 -2.32 9.94 -7.28
N GLN A 394 -2.61 9.16 -8.34
CA GLN A 394 -3.66 8.15 -8.31
C GLN A 394 -3.38 7.04 -7.30
N ILE A 395 -2.14 6.55 -7.20
CA ILE A 395 -1.75 5.54 -6.20
C ILE A 395 -1.97 6.09 -4.79
N LYS A 396 -1.55 7.34 -4.53
CA LYS A 396 -1.75 7.99 -3.22
C LYS A 396 -3.23 8.13 -2.88
N LEU A 397 -4.05 8.54 -3.85
CA LEU A 397 -5.51 8.62 -3.67
C LEU A 397 -6.13 7.24 -3.36
N LEU A 398 -5.67 6.18 -4.04
CA LEU A 398 -6.13 4.81 -3.78
C LEU A 398 -5.70 4.32 -2.40
N ASP A 399 -4.48 4.66 -1.96
CA ASP A 399 -3.98 4.34 -0.62
C ASP A 399 -4.83 5.02 0.47
N ASP A 400 -5.12 6.31 0.29
CA ASP A 400 -5.98 7.06 1.21
C ASP A 400 -7.42 6.49 1.25
N LYS A 401 -7.97 6.08 0.09
CA LYS A 401 -9.26 5.37 0.04
C LYS A 401 -9.22 4.02 0.75
N ASN A 402 -8.16 3.23 0.58
CA ASN A 402 -8.00 1.94 1.25
C ASN A 402 -7.89 2.09 2.77
N LYS A 403 -7.20 3.13 3.25
CA LYS A 403 -7.19 3.48 4.68
C LYS A 403 -8.60 3.81 5.17
N ALA A 404 -9.35 4.64 4.44
CA ALA A 404 -10.73 4.97 4.79
C ALA A 404 -11.64 3.74 4.86
N ILE A 405 -11.55 2.83 3.88
CA ILE A 405 -12.28 1.54 3.89
C ILE A 405 -11.88 0.69 5.11
N THR A 406 -10.60 0.67 5.46
CA THR A 406 -10.11 -0.06 6.63
C THR A 406 -10.70 0.50 7.92
N TYR A 407 -10.77 1.83 8.08
CA TYR A 407 -11.44 2.46 9.21
C TYR A 407 -12.94 2.13 9.26
N GLN A 408 -13.63 2.13 8.11
CA GLN A 408 -15.05 1.71 8.04
C GLN A 408 -15.26 0.28 8.51
N LYS A 409 -14.36 -0.66 8.15
CA LYS A 409 -14.42 -2.05 8.62
C LYS A 409 -14.37 -2.14 10.15
N TYR A 410 -13.48 -1.39 10.80
CA TYR A 410 -13.40 -1.38 12.26
C TYR A 410 -14.69 -0.86 12.92
N ILE A 411 -15.30 0.18 12.34
CA ILE A 411 -16.59 0.69 12.83
C ILE A 411 -17.69 -0.38 12.74
N TYR A 412 -17.80 -1.08 11.60
CA TYR A 412 -18.80 -2.15 11.43
C TYR A 412 -18.60 -3.31 12.41
N VAL A 413 -17.35 -3.73 12.64
CA VAL A 413 -17.03 -4.76 13.65
C VAL A 413 -17.44 -4.28 15.04
N GLY A 414 -17.16 -3.03 15.40
CA GLY A 414 -17.57 -2.45 16.68
C GLY A 414 -19.09 -2.44 16.88
N ILE A 415 -19.86 -2.07 15.84
CA ILE A 415 -21.32 -2.11 15.86
C ILE A 415 -21.83 -3.55 16.04
N ALA A 416 -21.27 -4.52 15.31
CA ALA A 416 -21.66 -5.92 15.42
C ALA A 416 -21.44 -6.48 16.84
N ILE A 417 -20.30 -6.15 17.46
CA ILE A 417 -19.99 -6.53 18.85
C ILE A 417 -20.99 -5.89 19.82
N SER A 418 -21.29 -4.60 19.65
CA SER A 418 -22.26 -3.89 20.50
C SER A 418 -23.66 -4.52 20.42
N LEU A 419 -24.13 -4.84 19.21
CA LEU A 419 -25.41 -5.53 19.00
C LEU A 419 -25.42 -6.92 19.63
N PHE A 420 -24.32 -7.66 19.52
CA PHE A 420 -24.20 -8.98 20.14
C PHE A 420 -24.28 -8.91 21.66
N ILE A 421 -23.59 -7.93 22.28
CA ILE A 421 -23.68 -7.68 23.73
C ILE A 421 -25.10 -7.30 24.12
N ALA A 422 -25.76 -6.42 23.35
CA ALA A 422 -27.16 -6.04 23.60
C ALA A 422 -28.11 -7.25 23.55
N LEU A 423 -27.92 -8.16 22.58
CA LEU A 423 -28.69 -9.40 22.49
C LEU A 423 -28.45 -10.32 23.70
N ILE A 424 -27.20 -10.45 24.16
CA ILE A 424 -26.90 -11.22 25.38
C ILE A 424 -27.61 -10.60 26.58
N LEU A 425 -27.55 -9.28 26.76
CA LEU A 425 -28.22 -8.60 27.87
C LEU A 425 -29.74 -8.77 27.82
N LEU A 426 -30.34 -8.69 26.63
CA LEU A 426 -31.77 -8.96 26.42
C LEU A 426 -32.12 -10.40 26.76
N PHE A 427 -31.32 -11.37 26.31
CA PHE A 427 -31.53 -12.79 26.60
C PHE A 427 -31.44 -13.07 28.10
N VAL A 428 -30.42 -12.52 28.77
CA VAL A 428 -30.26 -12.65 30.23
C VAL A 428 -31.47 -12.02 30.95
N SER A 429 -31.84 -10.80 30.59
CA SER A 429 -33.00 -10.09 31.16
C SER A 429 -34.31 -10.87 30.99
N TYR A 430 -34.54 -11.42 29.80
CA TYR A 430 -35.70 -12.27 29.51
C TYR A 430 -35.75 -13.52 30.40
N ASN A 431 -34.63 -14.24 30.52
CA ASN A 431 -34.54 -15.43 31.37
C ASN A 431 -34.75 -15.09 32.85
N TYR A 432 -34.21 -13.96 33.33
CA TYR A 432 -34.48 -13.48 34.69
C TYR A 432 -35.97 -13.20 34.92
N LYS A 433 -36.62 -12.49 33.99
CA LYS A 433 -38.05 -12.19 34.08
C LYS A 433 -38.90 -13.45 34.06
N LEU A 434 -38.57 -14.42 33.20
CA LEU A 434 -39.27 -15.70 33.11
C LEU A 434 -39.14 -16.49 34.42
N LYS A 435 -37.92 -16.62 34.95
CA LYS A 435 -37.68 -17.31 36.23
C LYS A 435 -38.44 -16.64 37.39
N TYR A 436 -38.42 -15.31 37.43
CA TYR A 436 -39.16 -14.54 38.43
C TYR A 436 -40.68 -14.76 38.32
N SER A 437 -41.22 -14.77 37.10
CA SER A 437 -42.65 -15.04 36.86
C SER A 437 -43.06 -16.44 37.31
N ILE A 438 -42.24 -17.46 37.05
CA ILE A 438 -42.51 -18.84 37.49
C ILE A 438 -42.46 -18.93 39.02
N GLN A 439 -41.51 -18.25 39.67
CA GLN A 439 -41.44 -18.20 41.14
C GLN A 439 -42.69 -17.55 41.74
N GLN A 440 -43.17 -16.44 41.17
CA GLN A 440 -44.41 -15.79 41.61
C GLN A 440 -45.63 -16.71 41.46
N GLN A 441 -45.71 -17.46 40.36
CA GLN A 441 -46.79 -18.42 40.15
C GLN A 441 -46.78 -19.55 41.18
N LYS A 442 -45.60 -20.10 41.50
CA LYS A 442 -45.46 -21.12 42.55
C LYS A 442 -45.84 -20.61 43.93
N VAL A 443 -45.44 -19.38 44.28
CA VAL A 443 -45.82 -18.76 45.55
C VAL A 443 -47.34 -18.56 45.62
N LEU A 444 -47.95 -18.13 44.52
CA LEU A 444 -49.40 -17.97 44.44
C LEU A 444 -50.11 -19.32 44.57
N GLU A 445 -49.62 -20.37 43.89
CA GLU A 445 -50.15 -21.73 43.96
C GLU A 445 -50.11 -22.29 45.37
N ILE A 446 -48.95 -22.22 46.05
CA ILE A 446 -48.81 -22.62 47.46
C ILE A 446 -49.80 -21.87 48.34
N LYS A 447 -49.94 -20.55 48.14
CA LYS A 447 -50.87 -19.73 48.92
C LYS A 447 -52.33 -20.15 48.67
N THR A 448 -52.69 -20.48 47.43
CA THR A 448 -54.04 -20.96 47.11
C THR A 448 -54.32 -22.33 47.72
N GLU A 449 -53.34 -23.24 47.71
CA GLU A 449 -53.43 -24.54 48.35
C GLU A 449 -53.60 -24.40 49.87
N GLU A 450 -52.80 -23.54 50.52
CA GLU A 450 -52.96 -23.23 51.95
C GLU A 450 -54.34 -22.66 52.27
N THR A 451 -54.88 -21.77 51.43
CA THR A 451 -56.23 -21.21 51.65
C THR A 451 -57.32 -22.27 51.49
N ASN A 452 -57.20 -23.15 50.51
CA ASN A 452 -58.16 -24.23 50.28
C ASN A 452 -58.12 -25.26 51.41
N LEU A 453 -56.92 -25.61 51.89
CA LEU A 453 -56.75 -26.51 53.03
C LEU A 453 -57.38 -25.92 54.30
N LYS A 454 -57.18 -24.63 54.57
CA LYS A 454 -57.83 -23.94 55.69
C LYS A 454 -59.35 -23.95 55.57
N ALA A 455 -59.89 -23.70 54.38
CA ALA A 455 -61.34 -23.73 54.14
C ALA A 455 -61.92 -25.14 54.37
N ALA A 456 -61.25 -26.18 53.87
CA ALA A 456 -61.66 -27.56 54.06
C ALA A 456 -61.65 -27.98 55.54
N LEU A 457 -60.60 -27.60 56.29
CA LEU A 457 -60.53 -27.83 57.74
C LEU A 457 -61.74 -27.20 58.46
N LEU A 458 -62.06 -25.96 58.12
CA LEU A 458 -63.18 -25.23 58.73
C LEU A 458 -64.54 -25.87 58.39
N GLU A 459 -64.71 -26.39 57.17
CA GLU A 459 -65.92 -27.13 56.79
C GLU A 459 -66.04 -28.46 57.56
N THR A 460 -64.93 -29.20 57.72
CA THR A 460 -64.92 -30.45 58.50
C THR A 460 -65.26 -30.21 59.97
N GLU A 461 -64.76 -29.13 60.57
CA GLU A 461 -65.06 -28.74 61.94
C GLU A 461 -66.56 -28.43 62.11
N GLN A 462 -67.16 -27.70 61.16
CA GLN A 462 -68.61 -27.42 61.18
C GLN A 462 -69.47 -28.69 61.07
N ARG A 463 -69.07 -29.64 60.21
CA ARG A 463 -69.81 -30.91 60.06
C ARG A 463 -69.77 -31.75 61.32
N LEU A 464 -68.63 -31.81 62.01
CA LEU A 464 -68.50 -32.53 63.28
C LEU A 464 -69.43 -31.95 64.36
N ILE A 465 -69.42 -30.62 64.53
CA ILE A 465 -70.30 -29.94 65.48
C ILE A 465 -71.79 -30.21 65.19
N LEU A 466 -72.19 -30.19 63.91
CA LEU A 466 -73.57 -30.49 63.50
C LEU A 466 -73.98 -31.94 63.78
N ALA A 467 -73.08 -32.88 63.56
CA ALA A 467 -73.32 -34.31 63.83
C ALA A 467 -73.51 -34.55 65.33
N GLU A 468 -72.65 -33.98 66.16
CA GLU A 468 -72.72 -34.06 67.62
C GLU A 468 -74.05 -33.48 68.15
N LYS A 469 -74.47 -32.31 67.63
CA LYS A 469 -75.75 -31.70 67.99
C LYS A 469 -76.95 -32.57 67.62
N LYS A 470 -76.94 -33.22 66.45
CA LYS A 470 -78.02 -34.13 66.01
C LYS A 470 -78.11 -35.38 66.88
N GLN A 471 -76.97 -35.91 67.32
CA GLN A 471 -76.95 -37.08 68.18
C GLN A 471 -77.54 -36.77 69.55
N LEU A 472 -77.13 -35.64 70.15
CA LEU A 472 -77.68 -35.17 71.43
C LEU A 472 -79.20 -34.95 71.39
N GLN A 473 -79.73 -34.42 70.29
CA GLN A 473 -81.19 -34.24 70.12
C GLN A 473 -81.95 -35.57 70.08
N LYS A 474 -81.39 -36.62 69.46
CA LYS A 474 -82.03 -37.94 69.39
C LYS A 474 -82.09 -38.62 70.76
N GLU A 475 -81.02 -38.51 71.55
CA GLU A 475 -80.97 -39.08 72.90
C GLU A 475 -82.02 -38.42 73.81
N LEU A 476 -82.12 -37.09 73.78
CA LEU A 476 -83.12 -36.33 74.53
C LEU A 476 -84.58 -36.68 74.13
N LEU A 477 -84.85 -36.91 72.85
CA LEU A 477 -86.17 -37.31 72.36
C LEU A 477 -86.56 -38.74 72.78
N ALA A 478 -85.61 -39.66 72.82
CA ALA A 478 -85.87 -41.03 73.27
C ALA A 478 -86.21 -41.06 74.76
N GLU A 479 -85.52 -40.25 75.56
CA GLU A 479 -85.75 -40.13 77.00
C GLU A 479 -87.10 -39.49 77.33
N SER A 480 -87.51 -38.45 76.58
CA SER A 480 -88.81 -37.79 76.78
C SER A 480 -90.01 -38.71 76.51
N VAL A 481 -89.95 -39.53 75.46
CA VAL A 481 -91.00 -40.54 75.15
C VAL A 481 -91.11 -41.58 76.26
N GLN A 482 -89.99 -42.01 76.85
CA GLN A 482 -89.98 -42.98 77.93
C GLN A 482 -90.59 -42.42 79.22
N VAL A 483 -90.35 -41.14 79.50
CA VAL A 483 -90.97 -40.44 80.64
C VAL A 483 -92.49 -40.31 80.46
N GLU A 484 -92.95 -40.00 79.26
CA GLU A 484 -94.39 -39.83 78.98
C GLU A 484 -95.17 -41.14 79.11
N ARG A 485 -94.63 -42.27 78.59
CA ARG A 485 -95.24 -43.61 78.79
C ARG A 485 -95.33 -44.01 80.26
N LYS A 486 -94.31 -43.69 81.07
CA LYS A 486 -94.31 -43.98 82.52
C LYS A 486 -95.36 -43.14 83.26
N LYS A 487 -95.58 -41.88 82.84
CA LYS A 487 -96.66 -41.04 83.40
C LYS A 487 -98.03 -41.61 83.07
N GLU A 488 -98.25 -42.07 81.85
CA GLU A 488 -99.53 -42.63 81.40
C GLU A 488 -99.88 -43.93 82.16
N LEU A 489 -98.88 -44.79 82.39
CA LEU A 489 -99.01 -45.99 83.25
C LEU A 489 -99.42 -45.62 84.69
N LEU A 490 -98.75 -44.64 85.30
CA LEU A 490 -99.08 -44.18 86.65
C LEU A 490 -100.49 -43.59 86.73
N HIS A 491 -100.93 -42.92 85.66
CA HIS A 491 -102.28 -42.35 85.57
C HIS A 491 -103.36 -43.44 85.47
N ASN A 492 -103.09 -44.51 84.72
CA ASN A 492 -103.97 -45.68 84.62
C ASN A 492 -104.04 -46.46 85.94
N MET A 493 -102.92 -46.59 86.65
CA MET A 493 -102.89 -47.19 87.99
C MET A 493 -103.71 -46.36 89.00
N LYS A 494 -103.67 -45.03 88.92
CA LYS A 494 -104.45 -44.15 89.81
C LYS A 494 -105.96 -44.24 89.60
N ALA A 495 -106.43 -44.57 88.39
CA ALA A 495 -107.85 -44.69 88.09
C ALA A 495 -108.52 -45.96 88.67
N GLU A 496 -107.74 -47.02 88.97
CA GLU A 496 -108.27 -48.27 89.57
C GLU A 496 -108.29 -48.27 91.11
N PHE A 497 -107.71 -47.26 91.78
CA PHE A 497 -107.78 -47.10 93.24
C PHE A 497 -108.93 -46.16 93.65
N GLY A 498 -110.16 -46.68 93.67
CA GLY A 498 -111.37 -45.96 94.08
C GLY A 498 -112.21 -46.73 95.11
N THR A 499 -111.83 -46.59 96.39
CA THR A 499 -112.62 -46.74 97.64
C THR A 499 -113.31 -48.09 98.00
N ASP A 500 -112.83 -48.68 99.09
CA ASP A 500 -113.48 -49.52 100.11
C ASP A 500 -114.15 -50.85 99.72
N LYS A 501 -113.37 -51.72 99.06
CA LYS A 501 -113.02 -53.11 99.48
C LYS A 501 -112.38 -53.80 98.28
N LEU A 502 -111.07 -54.02 98.35
CA LEU A 502 -110.32 -54.72 97.31
C LEU A 502 -110.65 -56.21 97.35
N ASP A 503 -111.37 -56.71 96.33
CA ASP A 503 -111.58 -58.14 96.16
C ASP A 503 -110.34 -58.81 95.53
N GLN A 504 -110.23 -60.12 95.69
CA GLN A 504 -109.08 -60.91 95.22
C GLN A 504 -108.95 -60.92 93.68
N LYS A 505 -110.03 -60.63 92.96
CA LYS A 505 -110.09 -60.57 91.49
C LYS A 505 -109.43 -59.29 90.97
N THR A 506 -109.61 -58.16 91.65
CA THR A 506 -108.92 -56.89 91.34
C THR A 506 -107.41 -57.01 91.56
N ILE A 507 -106.97 -57.67 92.64
CA ILE A 507 -105.55 -57.91 92.90
C ILE A 507 -104.92 -58.83 91.83
N GLN A 508 -105.64 -59.87 91.39
CA GLN A 508 -105.17 -60.73 90.30
C GLN A 508 -105.10 -60.01 88.95
N ASN A 509 -106.04 -59.10 88.65
CA ASN A 509 -106.01 -58.31 87.42
C ASN A 509 -104.85 -57.31 87.42
N LEU A 510 -104.58 -56.63 88.53
CA LEU A 510 -103.43 -55.74 88.69
C LEU A 510 -102.09 -56.48 88.57
N THR A 511 -102.00 -57.68 89.17
CA THR A 511 -100.83 -58.53 89.03
C THR A 511 -100.64 -59.00 87.59
N ARG A 512 -101.72 -59.24 86.85
CA ARG A 512 -101.69 -59.56 85.41
C ARG A 512 -101.23 -58.36 84.58
N ILE A 513 -101.74 -57.15 84.83
CA ILE A 513 -101.34 -55.92 84.11
C ILE A 513 -99.85 -55.61 84.33
N ILE A 514 -99.36 -55.72 85.57
CA ILE A 514 -97.94 -55.50 85.89
C ILE A 514 -97.04 -56.56 85.22
N ASN A 515 -97.45 -57.84 85.25
CA ASN A 515 -96.69 -58.90 84.60
C ASN A 515 -96.76 -58.84 83.07
N GLU A 516 -97.86 -58.34 82.49
CA GLU A 516 -97.98 -58.05 81.06
C GLU A 516 -97.05 -56.89 80.66
N GLU A 517 -96.93 -55.80 81.44
CA GLU A 517 -96.00 -54.71 81.14
C GLU A 517 -94.52 -55.14 81.28
N ILE A 518 -94.17 -55.92 82.31
CA ILE A 518 -92.82 -56.47 82.48
C ILE A 518 -92.46 -57.42 81.32
N ARG A 519 -93.42 -58.19 80.83
CA ARG A 519 -93.24 -59.11 79.70
C ARG A 519 -93.21 -58.39 78.36
N LEU A 520 -94.05 -57.35 78.18
CA LEU A 520 -94.04 -56.49 77.01
C LEU A 520 -92.73 -55.70 76.90
N ASP A 521 -92.15 -55.20 78.00
CA ASP A 521 -90.83 -54.53 77.95
C ASP A 521 -89.69 -55.47 77.50
N LYS A 522 -89.78 -56.76 77.83
CA LYS A 522 -88.84 -57.79 77.32
C LYS A 522 -89.08 -58.15 75.86
N ASP A 523 -90.34 -58.33 75.44
CA ASP A 523 -90.68 -58.68 74.06
C ASP A 523 -90.49 -57.47 73.10
N PHE A 524 -90.62 -56.23 73.57
CA PHE A 524 -90.39 -54.98 72.83
C PHE A 524 -88.90 -54.66 72.63
N ALA A 525 -88.02 -55.12 73.51
CA ALA A 525 -86.56 -55.04 73.33
C ALA A 525 -86.08 -55.92 72.15
N THR A 526 -86.70 -57.08 71.95
CA THR A 526 -86.46 -57.96 70.79
C THR A 526 -87.13 -57.44 69.51
N LEU A 527 -88.33 -56.86 69.58
CA LEU A 527 -89.00 -56.25 68.42
C LEU A 527 -88.29 -54.99 67.88
N LYS A 528 -87.51 -54.27 68.72
CA LYS A 528 -86.68 -53.12 68.33
C LYS A 528 -85.50 -53.50 67.43
N THR A 529 -85.13 -54.78 67.40
CA THR A 529 -84.05 -55.31 66.57
C THR A 529 -84.59 -55.80 65.22
N ASP A 530 -85.79 -56.40 65.19
CA ASP A 530 -86.37 -57.00 63.98
C ASP A 530 -87.15 -56.00 63.08
N ILE A 531 -87.61 -54.85 63.61
CA ILE A 531 -88.24 -53.77 62.80
C ILE A 531 -87.19 -52.81 62.21
N LYS A 532 -85.94 -52.82 62.70
CA LYS A 532 -84.86 -51.93 62.21
C LYS A 532 -84.39 -52.25 60.78
N GLU A 533 -84.85 -53.34 60.18
CA GLU A 533 -84.45 -53.78 58.83
C GLU A 533 -85.55 -53.67 57.76
N ILE A 534 -86.75 -53.13 58.08
CA ILE A 534 -87.75 -52.85 57.02
C ILE A 534 -87.41 -51.53 56.34
N ASP A 535 -86.89 -51.65 55.11
CA ASP A 535 -86.52 -50.54 54.24
C ASP A 535 -87.72 -49.59 53.97
N PRO A 536 -87.64 -48.28 54.31
CA PRO A 536 -88.65 -47.30 53.96
C PRO A 536 -88.95 -47.25 52.45
N GLU A 537 -87.96 -47.58 51.61
CA GLU A 537 -88.12 -47.60 50.16
C GLU A 537 -89.06 -48.72 49.70
N PHE A 538 -88.99 -49.91 50.34
CA PHE A 538 -89.91 -51.02 50.06
C PHE A 538 -91.37 -50.63 50.32
N ILE A 539 -91.67 -49.98 51.45
CA ILE A 539 -93.04 -49.54 51.77
C ILE A 539 -93.52 -48.47 50.79
N SER A 540 -92.65 -47.54 50.39
CA SER A 540 -92.98 -46.50 49.41
C SER A 540 -93.31 -47.08 48.04
N ARG A 541 -92.48 -48.00 47.53
CA ARG A 541 -92.73 -48.70 46.25
C ARG A 541 -94.01 -49.53 46.30
N LEU A 542 -94.26 -50.23 47.42
CA LEU A 542 -95.47 -51.05 47.60
C LEU A 542 -96.75 -50.22 47.54
N GLN A 543 -96.75 -49.08 48.22
CA GLN A 543 -97.88 -48.15 48.20
C GLN A 543 -98.08 -47.58 46.80
N GLN A 544 -97.00 -47.20 46.10
CA GLN A 544 -97.06 -46.69 44.73
C GLN A 544 -97.67 -47.71 43.75
N GLN A 545 -97.26 -48.98 43.80
CA GLN A 545 -97.80 -50.03 42.92
C GLN A 545 -99.28 -50.35 43.19
N SER A 546 -99.74 -50.10 44.40
CA SER A 546 -101.14 -50.33 44.80
C SER A 546 -102.07 -49.13 44.58
N ASP A 547 -101.60 -48.04 43.97
CA ASP A 547 -102.26 -46.72 43.97
C ASP A 547 -102.66 -46.23 45.38
N ASN A 548 -101.81 -46.48 46.39
CA ASN A 548 -102.08 -46.20 47.80
C ASN A 548 -103.33 -46.91 48.40
N LYS A 549 -103.80 -48.02 47.82
CA LYS A 549 -105.02 -48.73 48.29
C LYS A 549 -104.77 -49.73 49.44
N LEU A 550 -103.52 -49.91 49.86
CA LEU A 550 -103.16 -50.80 50.96
C LEU A 550 -103.35 -50.09 52.32
N THR A 551 -104.10 -50.75 53.21
CA THR A 551 -104.26 -50.30 54.60
C THR A 551 -103.01 -50.62 55.42
N GLN A 552 -102.88 -50.04 56.62
CA GLN A 552 -101.76 -50.40 57.51
C GLN A 552 -101.71 -51.89 57.85
N LEU A 553 -102.86 -52.54 57.99
CA LEU A 553 -102.91 -53.98 58.20
C LEU A 553 -102.37 -54.71 56.96
N ASP A 554 -102.76 -54.30 55.76
CA ASP A 554 -102.23 -54.87 54.51
C ASP A 554 -100.70 -54.72 54.41
N LEU A 555 -100.16 -53.55 54.76
CA LEU A 555 -98.71 -53.32 54.79
C LEU A 555 -98.01 -54.25 55.78
N LYS A 556 -98.59 -54.45 56.97
CA LYS A 556 -98.08 -55.39 57.98
C LYS A 556 -98.06 -56.83 57.46
N TYR A 557 -99.09 -57.24 56.74
CA TYR A 557 -99.10 -58.55 56.06
C TYR A 557 -98.00 -58.64 55.00
N CYS A 558 -97.81 -57.62 54.17
CA CYS A 558 -96.75 -57.61 53.15
C CYS A 558 -95.34 -57.64 53.77
N SER A 559 -95.09 -56.92 54.87
CA SER A 559 -93.82 -56.99 55.60
C SER A 559 -93.56 -58.40 56.14
N TYR A 560 -94.56 -59.06 56.71
CA TYR A 560 -94.44 -60.45 57.15
C TYR A 560 -94.18 -61.43 56.00
N LEU A 561 -94.73 -61.15 54.82
CA LEU A 561 -94.47 -61.96 53.63
C LEU A 561 -93.06 -61.73 53.07
N LYS A 562 -92.55 -60.50 53.05
CA LYS A 562 -91.16 -60.17 52.68
C LYS A 562 -90.14 -60.80 53.62
N LEU A 563 -90.50 -60.98 54.90
CA LEU A 563 -89.73 -61.75 55.88
C LEU A 563 -89.92 -63.27 55.73
N ASN A 564 -90.55 -63.74 54.65
CA ASN A 564 -90.78 -65.16 54.33
C ASN A 564 -91.52 -65.96 55.42
N LEU A 565 -92.38 -65.30 56.20
CA LEU A 565 -93.17 -65.99 57.23
C LEU A 565 -94.26 -66.86 56.61
N THR A 566 -94.36 -68.10 57.11
CA THR A 566 -95.41 -69.04 56.69
C THR A 566 -96.79 -68.61 57.18
N THR A 567 -97.85 -69.03 56.50
CA THR A 567 -99.25 -68.77 56.90
C THR A 567 -99.52 -69.15 58.37
N LYS A 568 -98.89 -70.23 58.87
CA LYS A 568 -99.02 -70.71 60.25
C LYS A 568 -98.28 -69.83 61.27
N GLN A 569 -97.17 -69.19 60.88
CA GLN A 569 -96.46 -68.23 61.73
C GLN A 569 -97.22 -66.90 61.78
N MET A 570 -97.69 -66.41 60.63
CA MET A 570 -98.51 -65.19 60.57
C MET A 570 -99.80 -65.34 61.38
N SER A 571 -100.47 -66.49 61.29
CA SER A 571 -101.72 -66.74 62.04
C SER A 571 -101.49 -66.67 63.56
N LYS A 572 -100.35 -67.16 64.04
CA LYS A 572 -99.95 -67.05 65.46
C LYS A 572 -99.62 -65.61 65.86
N LEU A 573 -98.82 -64.89 65.06
CA LEU A 573 -98.40 -63.51 65.35
C LEU A 573 -99.56 -62.52 65.32
N LEU A 574 -100.54 -62.75 64.45
CA LEU A 574 -101.71 -61.89 64.29
C LEU A 574 -102.92 -62.37 65.10
N HIS A 575 -102.82 -63.52 65.78
CA HIS A 575 -103.90 -64.14 66.54
C HIS A 575 -105.20 -64.34 65.71
N VAL A 576 -105.06 -64.82 64.47
CA VAL A 576 -106.20 -65.11 63.57
C VAL A 576 -106.11 -66.52 63.00
N GLU A 577 -107.23 -67.08 62.55
CA GLU A 577 -107.26 -68.38 61.87
C GLU A 577 -106.41 -68.39 60.58
N PRO A 578 -105.68 -69.49 60.24
CA PRO A 578 -104.89 -69.58 59.02
C PRO A 578 -105.69 -69.38 57.71
N SER A 579 -107.01 -69.64 57.75
CA SER A 579 -107.93 -69.34 56.64
C SER A 579 -108.04 -67.83 56.37
N SER A 580 -108.05 -67.00 57.41
CA SER A 580 -108.06 -65.54 57.31
C SER A 580 -106.79 -64.99 56.67
N ILE A 581 -105.64 -65.59 56.96
CA ILE A 581 -104.37 -65.22 56.32
C ILE A 581 -104.42 -65.52 54.81
N ARG A 582 -104.94 -66.69 54.42
CA ARG A 582 -105.09 -67.07 53.01
C ARG A 582 -106.04 -66.13 52.26
N MET A 583 -107.15 -65.76 52.88
CA MET A 583 -108.08 -64.77 52.31
C MET A 583 -107.44 -63.40 52.18
N ASN A 584 -106.64 -62.95 53.15
CA ASN A 584 -105.92 -61.68 53.01
C ASN A 584 -104.86 -61.72 51.92
N LYS A 585 -104.11 -62.82 51.75
CA LYS A 585 -103.19 -62.98 50.59
C LYS A 585 -103.93 -62.84 49.26
N TYR A 586 -105.13 -63.43 49.15
CA TYR A 586 -105.96 -63.29 47.96
C TYR A 586 -106.40 -61.83 47.72
N ARG A 587 -106.84 -61.14 48.78
CA ARG A 587 -107.22 -59.70 48.68
C ARG A 587 -106.02 -58.82 48.33
N LEU A 588 -104.84 -59.11 48.86
CA LEU A 588 -103.60 -58.42 48.52
C LEU A 588 -103.26 -58.58 47.03
N LYS A 589 -103.38 -59.80 46.47
CA LYS A 589 -103.20 -60.01 45.02
C LYS A 589 -104.15 -59.14 44.20
N GLN A 590 -105.41 -59.02 44.60
CA GLN A 590 -106.37 -58.15 43.91
C GLN A 590 -106.01 -56.66 44.02
N LYS A 591 -105.61 -56.20 45.22
CA LYS A 591 -105.21 -54.80 45.45
C LYS A 591 -103.92 -54.42 44.71
N LEU A 592 -103.02 -55.38 44.52
CA LEU A 592 -101.79 -55.24 43.73
C LEU A 592 -101.98 -55.58 42.24
N GLN A 593 -103.21 -55.83 41.79
CA GLN A 593 -103.57 -56.11 40.40
C GLN A 593 -102.80 -57.28 39.76
N LEU A 594 -102.45 -58.29 40.57
CA LEU A 594 -101.71 -59.48 40.11
C LEU A 594 -102.64 -60.45 39.36
N SER A 595 -102.15 -61.04 38.27
CA SER A 595 -102.89 -62.07 37.52
C SER A 595 -103.01 -63.37 38.32
N LYS A 596 -103.97 -64.25 37.98
CA LYS A 596 -104.24 -65.47 38.76
C LYS A 596 -103.01 -66.39 38.89
N ASP A 597 -102.10 -66.32 37.93
CA ASP A 597 -100.92 -67.19 37.83
C ASP A 597 -99.67 -66.60 38.51
N GLN A 598 -99.71 -65.35 39.00
CA GLN A 598 -98.59 -64.70 39.69
C GLN A 598 -98.57 -65.03 41.20
N ASP A 599 -97.39 -65.37 41.73
CA ASP A 599 -97.20 -65.59 43.18
C ASP A 599 -96.95 -64.27 43.93
N LEU A 600 -97.64 -64.10 45.07
CA LEU A 600 -97.58 -62.86 45.85
C LEU A 600 -96.23 -62.68 46.54
N ASN A 601 -95.62 -63.76 47.06
CA ASN A 601 -94.37 -63.66 47.78
C ASN A 601 -93.23 -63.29 46.81
N ASN A 602 -93.18 -63.94 45.65
CA ASN A 602 -92.17 -63.62 44.62
C ASN A 602 -92.28 -62.18 44.12
N TYR A 603 -93.51 -61.66 43.95
CA TYR A 603 -93.72 -60.28 43.56
C TYR A 603 -93.20 -59.31 44.64
N LEU A 604 -93.47 -59.58 45.91
CA LEU A 604 -92.98 -58.77 47.02
C LEU A 604 -91.46 -58.84 47.16
N ASP A 605 -90.83 -59.98 46.87
CA ASP A 605 -89.36 -60.12 46.92
C ASP A 605 -88.64 -59.28 45.86
N GLN A 606 -89.27 -59.04 44.70
CA GLN A 606 -88.72 -58.23 43.59
C GLN A 606 -88.87 -56.71 43.77
N LEU A 607 -89.68 -56.27 44.72
CA LEU A 607 -89.88 -54.86 45.10
C LEU A 607 -88.83 -54.38 46.09
#